data_AF-A0AAE3ELD8-F1
#
_entry.id   AF-A0AAE3ELD8-F1
#
_cell.length_a   1.000
_cell.length_b   1.000
_cell.length_c   1.000
_cell.angle_alpha   90.00
_cell.angle_beta   90.00
_cell.angle_gamma   90.00
#
_symmetry.space_group_name_H-M   'P 1'
#
loop_
_entity.id
_entity.type
_entity.pdbx_description
1 polymer ?
#
loop_
_entity_poly.entity_id
_entity_poly.type
_entity_poly.pdbx_seq_one_letter_code
_entity_poly.pdbx_strand_id
1 'polypeptide(L)'
;MFGKKKQKPQIDKDQLELIENAQRRIKQKKRLYVHFVLFLIGCVLLIIANTVLGIGKDFTIAGVNWFVYAILIWLFLFLYHLFNVFVTHKFMGKAWEKQQLEKLVAKQQERIDKLKAGFVKEETLIAQSDLYNETTPKTQNPKSKSELTIIVAAAKNDAIGKGNKLIWHLSDDLKRFKSLTSGHHIIMGRKTFESFPKPLPNRKHIVISRQKDYKIPHGVILVNSLEDAIDAAKNDSQPFIIGGGEIYKQAMLLADKIELTRVHEDFEADTFFPKIDSSIWKETANTFNKKDKNHEYEFSFITYLRK
;
A
#
# COMPACT_ATOMS: atom_id res chain seq x y z
N MET A 1 29.59 12.07 -15.54
CA MET A 1 29.29 11.65 -14.15
C MET A 1 28.51 12.75 -13.46
N PHE A 2 27.18 12.61 -13.31
CA PHE A 2 26.38 13.59 -12.56
C PHE A 2 26.15 13.06 -11.15
N GLY A 3 26.80 13.70 -10.17
CA GLY A 3 26.62 13.39 -8.75
C GLY A 3 25.19 13.64 -8.32
N LYS A 4 24.48 12.60 -7.90
CA LYS A 4 23.20 12.75 -7.19
C LYS A 4 23.50 13.46 -5.86
N LYS A 5 23.08 14.71 -5.73
CA LYS A 5 22.99 15.41 -4.44
C LYS A 5 22.23 14.50 -3.47
N LYS A 6 22.90 14.04 -2.41
CA LYS A 6 22.23 13.40 -1.27
C LYS A 6 21.19 14.41 -0.77
N GLN A 7 19.90 14.08 -0.88
CA GLN A 7 18.87 14.81 -0.17
C GLN A 7 19.24 14.72 1.31
N LYS A 8 19.59 15.86 1.92
CA LYS A 8 19.71 15.94 3.37
C LYS A 8 18.37 15.49 3.93
N PRO A 9 18.34 14.61 4.95
CA PRO A 9 17.09 14.26 5.60
C PRO A 9 16.54 15.55 6.21
N GLN A 10 15.55 16.13 5.54
CA GLN A 10 14.76 17.20 6.07
C GLN A 10 14.04 16.58 7.27
N ILE A 11 14.50 16.87 8.48
CA ILE A 11 13.81 16.41 9.69
C ILE A 11 12.36 16.85 9.51
N ASP A 12 11.46 15.87 9.46
CA ASP A 12 10.04 16.10 9.23
C ASP A 12 9.55 17.08 10.31
N LYS A 13 8.78 18.12 9.94
CA LYS A 13 8.32 19.12 10.92
C LYS A 13 7.59 18.45 12.08
N ASP A 14 6.92 17.33 11.81
CA ASP A 14 6.27 16.49 12.80
C ASP A 14 7.26 15.84 13.79
N GLN A 15 8.44 15.42 13.32
CA GLN A 15 9.51 14.90 14.18
C GLN A 15 10.08 16.00 15.09
N LEU A 16 10.19 17.24 14.59
CA LEU A 16 10.63 18.38 15.40
C LEU A 16 9.63 18.69 16.52
N GLU A 17 8.32 18.74 16.22
CA GLU A 17 7.28 18.95 17.22
C GLU A 17 7.28 17.85 18.31
N LEU A 18 7.50 16.59 17.92
CA LEU A 18 7.61 15.49 18.88
C LEU A 18 8.85 15.63 19.78
N ILE A 19 9.98 16.03 19.22
CA ILE A 19 11.23 16.25 19.96
C ILE A 19 11.08 17.41 20.94
N GLU A 20 10.51 18.55 20.51
CA GLU A 20 10.30 19.70 21.38
C GLU A 20 9.37 19.38 22.55
N ASN A 21 8.28 18.65 22.28
CA ASN A 21 7.36 18.22 23.32
C ASN A 21 8.03 17.25 24.31
N ALA A 22 8.83 16.31 23.82
CA ALA A 22 9.62 15.41 24.66
C ALA A 22 10.60 16.18 25.57
N GLN A 23 11.30 17.17 25.01
CA GLN A 23 12.23 18.03 25.75
C GLN A 23 11.52 18.85 26.85
N ARG A 24 10.36 19.43 26.55
CA ARG A 24 9.54 20.15 27.55
C ARG A 24 9.14 19.23 28.70
N ARG A 25 8.81 17.96 28.44
CA ARG A 25 8.48 16.98 29.48
C ARG A 25 9.67 16.59 30.33
N ILE A 26 10.83 16.38 29.72
CA ILE A 26 12.08 16.13 30.46
C ILE A 26 12.34 17.29 31.43
N LYS A 27 12.17 18.54 30.98
CA LYS A 27 12.34 19.74 31.82
C LYS A 27 11.33 19.78 32.97
N GLN A 28 10.05 19.49 32.73
CA GLN A 28 9.02 19.45 33.78
C GLN A 28 9.32 18.39 34.85
N LYS A 29 9.68 17.17 34.43
CA LYS A 29 10.05 16.09 35.36
C LYS A 29 11.32 16.42 36.14
N LYS A 30 12.33 17.01 35.50
CA LYS A 30 13.56 17.47 36.17
C LYS A 30 13.24 18.52 37.23
N ARG A 31 12.34 19.48 36.94
CA ARG A 31 11.92 20.49 37.93
C ARG A 31 11.18 19.88 39.12
N LEU A 32 10.34 18.88 38.88
CA LEU A 32 9.67 18.13 39.94
C LEU A 32 10.68 17.38 40.82
N TYR A 33 11.65 16.72 40.21
CA TYR A 33 12.71 16.02 40.94
C TYR A 33 13.54 16.98 41.79
N VAL A 34 13.91 18.15 41.26
CA VAL A 34 14.61 19.18 42.04
C VAL A 34 13.77 19.66 43.23
N HIS A 35 12.46 19.90 43.04
CA HIS A 35 11.57 20.27 44.14
C HIS A 35 11.50 19.15 45.20
N PHE A 36 11.44 17.88 44.79
CA PHE A 36 11.47 16.74 45.70
C PHE A 36 12.75 16.69 46.55
N VAL A 37 13.93 16.86 45.92
CA VAL A 37 15.22 16.87 46.63
C VAL A 37 15.29 18.05 47.62
N LEU A 38 14.87 19.25 47.20
CA LEU A 38 14.83 20.41 48.09
C LEU A 38 13.86 20.22 49.26
N PHE A 39 12.72 19.58 49.03
CA PHE A 39 11.76 19.23 50.07
C PHE A 39 12.37 18.28 51.10
N LEU A 40 13.06 17.21 50.66
CA LEU A 40 13.72 16.27 51.58
C LEU A 40 14.80 16.94 52.44
N ILE A 41 15.68 17.73 51.80
CA ILE A 41 16.73 18.48 52.51
C ILE A 41 16.10 19.47 53.49
N GLY A 42 15.05 20.17 53.05
CA GLY A 42 14.32 21.13 53.87
C GLY A 42 13.66 20.50 55.10
N CYS A 43 13.03 19.33 54.96
CA CYS A 43 12.46 18.58 56.08
C CYS A 43 13.53 18.23 57.13
N VAL A 44 14.69 17.72 56.68
CA VAL A 44 15.81 17.39 57.58
C VAL A 44 16.32 18.64 58.30
N LEU A 45 16.51 19.74 57.58
CA LEU A 45 16.96 21.01 58.17
C LEU A 45 15.96 21.57 59.19
N LEU A 46 14.66 21.53 58.90
CA LEU A 46 13.61 22.00 59.82
C LEU A 46 13.56 21.15 61.10
N ILE A 47 13.75 19.84 60.98
CA ILE A 47 13.84 18.95 62.15
C ILE A 47 15.07 19.30 62.98
N ILE A 48 16.25 19.40 62.36
CA ILE A 48 17.51 19.74 63.06
C ILE A 48 17.43 21.12 63.71
N ALA A 49 16.84 22.11 63.04
CA ALA A 49 16.67 23.46 63.57
C ALA A 49 15.87 23.46 64.88
N ASN A 50 14.81 22.66 64.96
CA ASN A 50 14.02 22.54 66.17
C ASN A 50 14.69 21.66 67.24
N THR A 51 15.24 20.50 66.86
CA THR A 51 15.74 19.50 67.83
C THR A 51 17.14 19.79 68.35
N VAL A 52 18.05 20.24 67.49
CA VAL A 52 19.48 20.46 67.82
C VAL A 52 19.73 21.92 68.16
N LEU A 53 19.23 22.85 67.34
CA LEU A 53 19.48 24.29 67.51
C LEU A 53 18.46 24.97 68.45
N GLY A 54 17.39 24.27 68.84
CA GLY A 54 16.37 24.78 69.76
C GLY A 54 15.49 25.89 69.19
N ILE A 55 15.52 26.12 67.87
CA ILE A 55 14.77 27.19 67.22
C ILE A 55 13.27 26.88 67.30
N GLY A 56 12.52 27.70 68.04
CA GLY A 56 11.07 27.55 68.21
C GLY A 56 10.66 26.32 69.03
N LYS A 57 11.56 25.76 69.86
CA LYS A 57 11.31 24.52 70.61
C LYS A 57 10.09 24.58 71.53
N ASP A 58 9.79 25.76 72.09
CA ASP A 58 8.63 25.97 72.97
C ASP A 58 7.37 26.42 72.20
N PHE A 59 7.51 26.69 70.89
CA PHE A 59 6.42 27.12 70.04
C PHE A 59 5.67 25.90 69.48
N THR A 60 4.58 25.55 70.16
CA THR A 60 3.68 24.47 69.76
C THR A 60 2.32 25.03 69.37
N ILE A 61 1.76 24.53 68.27
CA ILE A 61 0.42 24.87 67.80
C ILE A 61 -0.42 23.61 68.01
N ALA A 62 -1.49 23.71 68.80
CA ALA A 62 -2.36 22.56 69.14
C ALA A 62 -1.61 21.32 69.65
N GLY A 63 -0.54 21.52 70.44
CA GLY A 63 0.27 20.44 71.01
C GLY A 63 1.29 19.81 70.05
N VAL A 64 1.44 20.34 68.83
CA VAL A 64 2.39 19.87 67.82
C VAL A 64 3.45 20.94 67.54
N ASN A 65 4.71 20.51 67.39
CA ASN A 65 5.82 21.43 67.08
C ASN A 65 5.60 22.17 65.76
N TRP A 66 5.97 23.45 65.71
CA TRP A 66 5.78 24.33 64.55
C TRP A 66 6.37 23.78 63.24
N PHE A 67 7.51 23.09 63.30
CA PHE A 67 8.19 22.56 62.12
C PHE A 67 7.36 21.48 61.39
N VAL A 68 6.46 20.78 62.11
CA VAL A 68 5.54 19.80 61.51
C VAL A 68 4.55 20.50 60.59
N TYR A 69 4.00 21.64 61.00
CA TYR A 69 3.12 22.45 60.15
C TYR A 69 3.87 23.04 58.95
N ALA A 70 5.11 23.48 59.14
CA ALA A 70 5.96 23.94 58.03
C ALA A 70 6.20 22.82 57.00
N ILE A 71 6.49 21.60 57.47
CA ILE A 71 6.61 20.42 56.60
C ILE A 71 5.28 20.10 55.90
N LEU A 72 4.14 20.18 56.58
CA LEU A 72 2.83 19.91 55.99
C LEU A 72 2.46 20.92 54.89
N ILE A 73 2.70 22.21 55.11
CA ILE A 73 2.48 23.26 54.10
C ILE A 73 3.37 23.02 52.89
N TRP A 74 4.64 22.71 53.12
CA TRP A 74 5.56 22.45 52.02
C TRP A 74 5.22 21.15 51.28
N LEU A 75 4.79 20.10 51.99
CA LEU A 75 4.30 18.86 51.41
C LEU A 75 3.08 19.13 50.51
N PHE A 76 2.16 20.00 50.93
CA PHE A 76 1.02 20.40 50.10
C PHE A 76 1.47 21.07 48.80
N LEU A 77 2.44 22.00 48.84
CA LEU A 77 3.00 22.63 47.64
C LEU A 77 3.71 21.62 46.73
N PHE A 78 4.41 20.64 47.32
CA PHE A 78 5.04 19.56 46.58
C PHE A 78 3.99 18.67 45.89
N LEU A 79 2.94 18.26 46.61
CA LEU A 79 1.84 17.46 46.08
C LEU A 79 1.07 18.20 44.97
N TYR A 80 0.85 19.51 45.12
CA TYR A 80 0.27 20.34 44.07
C TYR A 80 1.14 20.35 42.80
N HIS A 81 2.46 20.53 42.96
CA HIS A 81 3.38 20.49 41.83
C HIS A 81 3.43 19.10 41.17
N LEU A 82 3.43 18.04 41.96
CA LEU A 82 3.35 16.65 41.52
C LEU A 82 2.09 16.41 40.69
N PHE A 83 0.92 16.80 41.22
CA PHE A 83 -0.37 16.69 40.53
C PHE A 83 -0.37 17.47 39.21
N ASN A 84 0.17 18.70 39.21
CA ASN A 84 0.21 19.52 38.01
C ASN A 84 1.05 18.91 36.88
N VAL A 85 2.18 18.27 37.22
CA VAL A 85 3.08 17.64 36.23
C VAL A 85 2.50 16.33 35.66
N PHE A 86 1.78 15.56 36.47
CA PHE A 86 1.29 14.23 36.09
C PHE A 86 -0.17 14.21 35.60
N VAL A 87 -1.05 15.04 36.17
CA VAL A 87 -2.49 15.03 35.89
C VAL A 87 -2.87 16.16 34.94
N THR A 88 -2.53 17.41 35.25
CA THR A 88 -2.96 18.57 34.45
C THR A 88 -2.30 18.62 33.08
N HIS A 89 -1.02 18.25 32.98
CA HIS A 89 -0.27 18.19 31.73
C HIS A 89 -0.05 16.74 31.26
N LYS A 90 -1.15 15.99 31.10
CA LYS A 90 -1.10 14.63 30.56
C LYS A 90 -0.61 14.65 29.10
N PHE A 91 0.33 13.75 28.81
CA PHE A 91 1.09 13.65 27.55
C PHE A 91 0.25 13.49 26.27
N MET A 92 -1.03 13.13 26.40
CA MET A 92 -2.02 13.08 25.32
C MET A 92 -3.35 13.61 25.85
N GLY A 93 -3.38 14.90 26.14
CA GLY A 93 -4.64 15.59 26.46
C GLY A 93 -5.52 15.66 25.20
N LYS A 94 -6.81 15.96 25.41
CA LYS A 94 -7.80 16.10 24.31
C LYS A 94 -7.35 17.03 23.18
N ALA A 95 -6.55 18.05 23.48
CA ALA A 95 -6.02 18.98 22.47
C ALA A 95 -5.05 18.32 21.49
N TRP A 96 -4.15 17.47 21.99
CA TRP A 96 -3.21 16.73 21.14
C TRP A 96 -3.94 15.68 20.31
N GLU A 97 -4.88 14.94 20.92
CA GLU A 97 -5.74 13.97 20.20
C GLU A 97 -6.53 14.64 19.08
N LYS A 98 -7.14 15.81 19.36
CA LYS A 98 -7.88 16.58 18.36
C LYS A 98 -6.97 17.04 17.22
N GLN A 99 -5.77 17.53 17.52
CA GLN A 99 -4.82 17.95 16.49
C GLN A 99 -4.35 16.78 15.61
N GLN A 100 -4.14 15.59 16.19
CA GLN A 100 -3.81 14.39 15.42
C GLN A 100 -4.98 13.91 14.56
N LEU A 101 -6.21 13.97 15.08
CA LEU A 101 -7.43 13.64 14.35
C LEU A 101 -7.61 14.60 13.15
N GLU A 102 -7.47 15.90 13.35
CA GLU A 102 -7.52 16.90 12.28
C GLU A 102 -6.43 16.67 11.21
N LYS A 103 -5.20 16.32 11.63
CA LYS A 103 -4.12 15.94 10.70
C LYS A 103 -4.48 14.69 9.88
N LEU A 104 -5.09 13.67 10.50
CA LEU A 104 -5.53 12.46 9.80
C LEU A 104 -6.66 12.75 8.81
N VAL A 105 -7.65 13.55 9.21
CA VAL A 105 -8.76 13.99 8.34
C VAL A 105 -8.22 14.79 7.15
N ALA A 106 -7.28 15.71 7.36
CA ALA A 106 -6.66 16.47 6.28
C ALA A 106 -5.91 15.57 5.28
N LYS A 107 -5.13 14.59 5.76
CA LYS A 107 -4.46 13.60 4.91
C LYS A 107 -5.46 12.73 4.13
N GLN A 108 -6.57 12.34 4.75
CA GLN A 108 -7.64 11.62 4.07
C GLN A 108 -8.30 12.48 3.00
N GLN A 109 -8.57 13.76 3.28
CA GLN A 109 -9.14 14.69 2.32
C GLN A 109 -8.23 14.88 1.11
N GLU A 110 -6.92 15.10 1.32
CA GLU A 110 -5.95 15.22 0.22
C GLU A 110 -5.91 13.95 -0.64
N ARG A 111 -6.02 12.77 -0.01
CA ARG A 111 -6.08 11.50 -0.73
C ARG A 111 -7.38 11.36 -1.53
N ILE A 112 -8.52 11.76 -0.96
CA ILE A 112 -9.81 11.80 -1.65
C ILE A 112 -9.74 12.75 -2.84
N ASP A 113 -9.15 13.94 -2.69
CA ASP A 113 -9.03 14.93 -3.75
C ASP A 113 -8.10 14.45 -4.88
N LYS A 114 -6.98 13.78 -4.55
CA LYS A 114 -6.13 13.11 -5.55
C LYS A 114 -6.85 12.00 -6.29
N LEU A 115 -7.66 11.20 -5.59
CA LEU A 115 -8.47 10.16 -6.22
C LEU A 115 -9.51 10.78 -7.16
N LYS A 116 -10.24 11.81 -6.70
CA LYS A 116 -11.20 12.56 -7.52
C LYS A 116 -10.54 13.18 -8.75
N ALA A 117 -9.39 13.83 -8.60
CA ALA A 117 -8.64 14.39 -9.72
C ALA A 117 -8.16 13.30 -10.70
N GLY A 118 -7.77 12.13 -10.18
CA GLY A 118 -7.47 10.94 -10.98
C GLY A 118 -8.68 10.44 -11.77
N PHE A 119 -9.85 10.34 -11.13
CA PHE A 119 -11.12 9.97 -11.78
C PHE A 119 -11.52 10.98 -12.85
N VAL A 120 -11.47 12.29 -12.57
CA VAL A 120 -11.78 13.33 -13.57
C VAL A 120 -10.80 13.25 -14.75
N LYS A 121 -9.51 13.04 -14.49
CA LYS A 121 -8.53 12.84 -15.57
C LYS A 121 -8.84 11.58 -16.39
N GLU A 122 -9.22 10.49 -15.74
CA GLU A 122 -9.61 9.24 -16.41
C GLU A 122 -10.90 9.42 -17.23
N GLU A 123 -11.92 10.07 -16.68
CA GLU A 123 -13.17 10.43 -17.37
C GLU A 123 -12.93 11.37 -18.56
N THR A 124 -12.07 12.39 -18.42
CA THR A 124 -11.71 13.27 -19.54
C THR A 124 -10.94 12.55 -20.63
N LEU A 125 -10.07 11.61 -20.29
CA LEU A 125 -9.37 10.77 -21.27
C LEU A 125 -10.34 9.82 -21.99
N ILE A 126 -11.29 9.24 -21.26
CA ILE A 126 -12.36 8.41 -21.82
C ILE A 126 -13.22 9.26 -22.76
N ALA A 127 -13.73 10.40 -22.31
CA ALA A 127 -14.54 11.31 -23.12
C ALA A 127 -13.79 11.83 -24.34
N GLN A 128 -12.49 12.15 -24.24
CA GLN A 128 -11.67 12.53 -25.39
C GLN A 128 -11.43 11.35 -26.34
N SER A 129 -11.28 10.12 -25.82
CA SER A 129 -11.17 8.92 -26.65
C SER A 129 -12.48 8.60 -27.37
N ASP A 130 -13.62 8.79 -26.71
CA ASP A 130 -14.95 8.62 -27.29
C ASP A 130 -15.20 9.70 -28.36
N LEU A 131 -14.87 10.96 -28.09
CA LEU A 131 -15.00 12.06 -29.05
C LEU A 131 -14.05 11.89 -30.25
N TYR A 132 -12.83 11.37 -30.04
CA TYR A 132 -11.90 11.00 -31.10
C TYR A 132 -12.46 9.85 -31.95
N ASN A 133 -13.07 8.84 -31.33
CA ASN A 133 -13.73 7.73 -32.01
C ASN A 133 -14.99 8.16 -32.79
N GLU A 134 -15.68 9.22 -32.35
CA GLU A 134 -16.84 9.81 -33.05
C GLU A 134 -16.46 10.78 -34.18
N THR A 135 -15.37 11.53 -34.05
CA THR A 135 -14.95 12.57 -35.04
C THR A 135 -13.97 12.06 -36.09
N THR A 136 -13.38 10.88 -35.89
CA THR A 136 -12.63 10.21 -36.96
C THR A 136 -13.64 9.66 -38.00
N PRO A 137 -13.49 9.95 -39.30
CA PRO A 137 -14.36 9.36 -40.30
C PRO A 137 -14.26 7.84 -40.19
N LYS A 138 -15.39 7.17 -39.92
CA LYS A 138 -15.53 5.73 -40.15
C LYS A 138 -15.39 5.49 -41.65
N THR A 139 -14.14 5.41 -42.12
CA THR A 139 -13.84 4.76 -43.39
C THR A 139 -14.39 3.35 -43.26
N GLN A 140 -15.48 3.07 -43.96
CA GLN A 140 -15.99 1.72 -44.13
C GLN A 140 -14.91 0.93 -44.87
N ASN A 141 -14.05 0.26 -44.09
CA ASN A 141 -13.13 -0.76 -44.53
C ASN A 141 -13.50 -2.07 -43.81
N PRO A 142 -13.35 -3.23 -44.47
CA PRO A 142 -14.03 -4.46 -44.11
C PRO A 142 -13.51 -5.01 -42.77
N LYS A 143 -14.41 -5.56 -41.94
CA LYS A 143 -14.15 -6.39 -40.74
C LYS A 143 -12.68 -6.42 -40.29
N SER A 144 -12.30 -5.50 -39.40
CA SER A 144 -11.07 -5.67 -38.60
C SER A 144 -11.22 -6.97 -37.79
N LYS A 145 -10.35 -7.94 -38.08
CA LYS A 145 -10.26 -9.20 -37.34
C LYS A 145 -9.80 -8.87 -35.91
N SER A 146 -10.56 -9.31 -34.90
CA SER A 146 -10.14 -9.28 -33.49
C SER A 146 -8.79 -10.01 -33.34
N GLU A 147 -7.79 -9.36 -32.70
CA GLU A 147 -6.47 -9.94 -32.42
C GLU A 147 -6.48 -10.60 -31.02
N LEU A 148 -6.66 -11.92 -30.96
CA LEU A 148 -6.69 -12.64 -29.69
C LEU A 148 -5.27 -12.73 -29.10
N THR A 149 -5.05 -12.09 -27.96
CA THR A 149 -3.72 -11.97 -27.36
C THR A 149 -3.59 -12.78 -26.08
N ILE A 150 -2.58 -13.64 -25.97
CA ILE A 150 -2.19 -14.24 -24.68
C ILE A 150 -1.28 -13.26 -23.95
N ILE A 151 -1.52 -12.98 -22.67
CA ILE A 151 -0.60 -12.21 -21.83
C ILE A 151 -0.25 -13.01 -20.59
N VAL A 152 1.05 -13.21 -20.35
CA VAL A 152 1.52 -14.13 -19.30
C VAL A 152 2.89 -13.73 -18.79
N ALA A 153 3.13 -13.92 -17.49
CA ALA A 153 4.46 -13.92 -16.91
C ALA A 153 4.88 -15.36 -16.61
N ALA A 154 6.01 -15.80 -17.16
CA ALA A 154 6.53 -17.15 -16.99
C ALA A 154 8.03 -17.14 -16.67
N ALA A 155 8.44 -18.04 -15.80
CA ALA A 155 9.83 -18.28 -15.42
C ALA A 155 10.62 -18.93 -16.55
N LYS A 156 11.94 -19.05 -16.41
CA LYS A 156 12.81 -19.67 -17.42
C LYS A 156 12.41 -21.12 -17.72
N ASN A 157 11.99 -21.87 -16.71
CA ASN A 157 11.42 -23.22 -16.81
C ASN A 157 9.90 -23.27 -17.12
N ASP A 158 9.34 -22.19 -17.68
CA ASP A 158 7.91 -22.02 -18.00
C ASP A 158 6.96 -22.07 -16.79
N ALA A 159 7.47 -22.05 -15.56
CA ALA A 159 6.61 -21.97 -14.36
C ALA A 159 5.79 -20.67 -14.34
N ILE A 160 4.52 -20.74 -13.93
CA ILE A 160 3.62 -19.56 -13.83
C ILE A 160 2.89 -19.43 -12.49
N GLY A 161 2.78 -20.50 -11.72
CA GLY A 161 2.05 -20.48 -10.46
C GLY A 161 2.31 -21.69 -9.58
N LYS A 162 2.14 -21.51 -8.27
CA LYS A 162 2.17 -22.57 -7.26
C LYS A 162 1.04 -22.32 -6.25
N GLY A 163 0.19 -23.32 -6.00
CA GLY A 163 -0.90 -23.23 -5.02
C GLY A 163 -1.91 -22.11 -5.32
N ASN A 164 -2.25 -21.88 -6.60
CA ASN A 164 -3.11 -20.79 -7.08
C ASN A 164 -2.60 -19.38 -6.74
N LYS A 165 -1.28 -19.21 -6.51
CA LYS A 165 -0.64 -17.91 -6.29
C LYS A 165 0.46 -17.65 -7.30
N LEU A 166 0.72 -16.37 -7.54
CA LEU A 166 1.91 -15.92 -8.27
C LEU A 166 3.17 -16.26 -7.44
N ILE A 167 4.20 -16.71 -8.14
CA ILE A 167 5.46 -17.17 -7.54
C ILE A 167 6.34 -15.97 -7.14
N TRP A 168 6.24 -14.85 -7.85
CA TRP A 168 7.01 -13.64 -7.65
C TRP A 168 6.13 -12.39 -7.72
N HIS A 169 6.71 -11.26 -7.31
CA HIS A 169 6.12 -9.94 -7.46
C HIS A 169 7.01 -9.05 -8.33
N LEU A 170 6.55 -8.75 -9.55
CA LEU A 170 7.25 -7.87 -10.49
C LEU A 170 6.39 -6.63 -10.77
N SER A 171 6.77 -5.50 -10.16
CA SER A 171 5.94 -4.29 -10.20
C SER A 171 5.75 -3.74 -11.62
N ASP A 172 6.78 -3.83 -12.47
CA ASP A 172 6.70 -3.36 -13.85
C ASP A 172 5.89 -4.30 -14.76
N ASP A 173 5.89 -5.61 -14.48
CA ASP A 173 5.00 -6.57 -15.15
C ASP A 173 3.54 -6.25 -14.83
N LEU A 174 3.20 -5.97 -13.57
CA LEU A 174 1.85 -5.58 -13.17
C LEU A 174 1.39 -4.27 -13.83
N LYS A 175 2.30 -3.29 -13.97
CA LYS A 175 2.02 -2.05 -14.71
C LYS A 175 1.77 -2.32 -16.19
N ARG A 176 2.62 -3.16 -16.81
CA ARG A 176 2.48 -3.58 -18.20
C ARG A 176 1.16 -4.31 -18.43
N PHE A 177 0.84 -5.30 -17.59
CA PHE A 177 -0.43 -6.02 -17.62
C PHE A 177 -1.61 -5.06 -17.54
N LYS A 178 -1.60 -4.13 -16.58
CA LYS A 178 -2.65 -3.10 -16.45
C LYS A 178 -2.75 -2.25 -17.71
N SER A 179 -1.62 -1.78 -18.25
CA SER A 179 -1.59 -0.90 -19.41
C SER A 179 -2.13 -1.57 -20.67
N LEU A 180 -1.80 -2.84 -20.90
CA LEU A 180 -2.22 -3.57 -22.10
C LEU A 180 -3.68 -4.03 -22.02
N THR A 181 -4.14 -4.43 -20.84
CA THR A 181 -5.48 -5.04 -20.69
C THR A 181 -6.60 -4.05 -20.37
N SER A 182 -6.28 -2.80 -20.01
CA SER A 182 -7.30 -1.79 -19.66
C SER A 182 -8.19 -1.46 -20.86
N GLY A 183 -9.51 -1.41 -20.67
CA GLY A 183 -10.50 -1.20 -21.72
C GLY A 183 -10.93 -2.48 -22.45
N HIS A 184 -10.19 -3.59 -22.26
CA HIS A 184 -10.41 -4.83 -22.99
C HIS A 184 -11.08 -5.92 -22.13
N HIS A 185 -11.53 -6.98 -22.80
CA HIS A 185 -12.01 -8.21 -22.21
C HIS A 185 -10.82 -9.06 -21.79
N ILE A 186 -10.86 -9.58 -20.57
CA ILE A 186 -9.88 -10.51 -20.04
C ILE A 186 -10.56 -11.87 -19.81
N ILE A 187 -10.02 -12.90 -20.46
CA ILE A 187 -10.54 -14.25 -20.46
C ILE A 187 -9.66 -15.10 -19.55
N MET A 188 -10.28 -15.80 -18.61
CA MET A 188 -9.56 -16.60 -17.63
C MET A 188 -10.34 -17.83 -17.17
N GLY A 189 -9.65 -18.81 -16.61
CA GLY A 189 -10.26 -19.94 -15.93
C GLY A 189 -10.69 -19.59 -14.51
N ARG A 190 -11.65 -20.35 -13.97
CA ARG A 190 -12.17 -20.22 -12.59
C ARG A 190 -11.08 -20.01 -11.53
N LYS A 191 -10.07 -20.89 -11.47
CA LYS A 191 -9.00 -20.83 -10.44
C LYS A 191 -8.19 -19.54 -10.50
N THR A 192 -7.96 -19.01 -11.71
CA THR A 192 -7.28 -17.72 -11.89
C THR A 192 -8.15 -16.60 -11.36
N PHE A 193 -9.45 -16.62 -11.68
CA PHE A 193 -10.40 -15.63 -11.19
C PHE A 193 -10.48 -15.61 -9.65
N GLU A 194 -10.50 -16.77 -9.02
CA GLU A 194 -10.54 -16.93 -7.55
C GLU A 194 -9.26 -16.42 -6.85
N SER A 195 -8.15 -16.25 -7.57
CA SER A 195 -6.93 -15.69 -7.00
C SER A 195 -7.00 -14.16 -6.84
N PHE A 196 -7.92 -13.49 -7.55
CA PHE A 196 -8.12 -12.05 -7.41
C PHE A 196 -8.94 -11.74 -6.16
N PRO A 197 -8.52 -10.78 -5.31
CA PRO A 197 -9.32 -10.35 -4.16
C PRO A 197 -10.62 -9.64 -4.58
N LYS A 198 -10.64 -9.06 -5.78
CA LYS A 198 -11.79 -8.43 -6.42
C LYS A 198 -11.58 -8.33 -7.93
N PRO A 199 -12.65 -8.22 -8.74
CA PRO A 199 -12.53 -7.91 -10.16
C PRO A 199 -11.69 -6.64 -10.40
N LEU A 200 -10.95 -6.65 -11.49
CA LEU A 200 -10.04 -5.59 -11.86
C LEU A 200 -10.83 -4.47 -12.53
N PRO A 201 -10.60 -3.19 -12.16
CA PRO A 201 -11.35 -2.08 -12.75
C PRO A 201 -11.01 -1.91 -14.24
N ASN A 202 -11.95 -1.32 -14.97
CA ASN A 202 -11.87 -0.97 -16.39
C ASN A 202 -11.54 -2.17 -17.30
N ARG A 203 -11.96 -3.36 -16.91
CA ARG A 203 -11.82 -4.61 -17.69
C ARG A 203 -13.10 -5.41 -17.59
N LYS A 204 -13.51 -6.00 -18.71
CA LYS A 204 -14.62 -6.95 -18.73
C LYS A 204 -14.08 -8.34 -18.47
N HIS A 205 -14.50 -8.95 -17.37
CA HIS A 205 -14.02 -10.28 -17.00
C HIS A 205 -14.89 -11.35 -17.66
N ILE A 206 -14.26 -12.31 -18.34
CA ILE A 206 -14.88 -13.51 -18.87
C ILE A 206 -14.25 -14.72 -18.17
N VAL A 207 -15.04 -15.48 -17.43
CA VAL A 207 -14.60 -16.61 -16.62
C VAL A 207 -15.11 -17.90 -17.23
N ILE A 208 -14.20 -18.82 -17.53
CA ILE A 208 -14.50 -20.15 -18.03
C ILE A 208 -14.58 -21.13 -16.85
N SER A 209 -15.74 -21.78 -16.70
CA SER A 209 -15.97 -22.82 -15.70
C SER A 209 -16.93 -23.88 -16.21
N ARG A 210 -16.64 -25.14 -15.89
CA ARG A 210 -17.56 -26.28 -16.13
C ARG A 210 -18.40 -26.63 -14.90
N GLN A 211 -18.14 -25.95 -13.77
CA GLN A 211 -18.86 -26.20 -12.52
C GLN A 211 -20.29 -25.67 -12.65
N LYS A 212 -21.26 -26.57 -12.45
CA LYS A 212 -22.68 -26.20 -12.35
C LYS A 212 -22.88 -25.30 -11.12
N ASP A 213 -23.76 -24.31 -11.26
CA ASP A 213 -24.14 -23.37 -10.19
C ASP A 213 -22.98 -22.54 -9.61
N TYR A 214 -21.89 -22.35 -10.36
CA TYR A 214 -20.80 -21.47 -9.96
C TYR A 214 -21.26 -20.02 -9.93
N LYS A 215 -21.23 -19.40 -8.74
CA LYS A 215 -21.65 -18.01 -8.54
C LYS A 215 -20.53 -17.06 -8.92
N ILE A 216 -20.86 -16.07 -9.75
CA ILE A 216 -19.97 -14.97 -10.11
C ILE A 216 -20.50 -13.63 -9.58
N PRO A 217 -19.61 -12.68 -9.24
CA PRO A 217 -20.01 -11.31 -8.96
C PRO A 217 -20.70 -10.64 -10.15
N HIS A 218 -21.52 -9.61 -9.88
CA HIS A 218 -22.12 -8.80 -10.91
C HIS A 218 -21.06 -8.15 -11.83
N GLY A 219 -21.33 -8.09 -13.14
CA GLY A 219 -20.43 -7.50 -14.14
C GLY A 219 -19.33 -8.44 -14.66
N VAL A 220 -19.31 -9.69 -14.21
CA VAL A 220 -18.47 -10.77 -14.77
C VAL A 220 -19.32 -11.62 -15.71
N ILE A 221 -18.75 -12.08 -16.81
CA ILE A 221 -19.39 -13.00 -17.76
C ILE A 221 -18.91 -14.41 -17.42
N LEU A 222 -19.84 -15.34 -17.19
CA LEU A 222 -19.54 -16.76 -16.98
C LEU A 222 -19.87 -17.55 -18.24
N VAL A 223 -18.92 -18.35 -18.71
CA VAL A 223 -19.05 -19.21 -19.90
C VAL A 223 -18.48 -20.60 -19.64
N ASN A 224 -18.77 -21.56 -20.53
CA ASN A 224 -18.47 -22.97 -20.32
C ASN A 224 -17.31 -23.49 -21.17
N SER A 225 -16.90 -22.76 -22.21
CA SER A 225 -15.79 -23.10 -23.11
C SER A 225 -14.94 -21.88 -23.49
N LEU A 226 -13.80 -22.13 -24.14
CA LEU A 226 -12.95 -21.07 -24.68
C LEU A 226 -13.60 -20.39 -25.90
N GLU A 227 -14.31 -21.16 -26.73
CA GLU A 227 -15.04 -20.67 -27.89
C GLU A 227 -16.15 -19.70 -27.47
N ASP A 228 -16.92 -20.04 -26.44
CA ASP A 228 -17.95 -19.16 -25.86
C ASP A 228 -17.31 -17.88 -25.30
N ALA A 229 -16.12 -17.98 -24.70
CA ALA A 229 -15.39 -16.82 -24.19
C ALA A 229 -14.95 -15.88 -25.32
N ILE A 230 -14.49 -16.44 -26.43
CA ILE A 230 -14.09 -15.68 -27.62
C ILE A 230 -15.31 -15.03 -28.26
N ASP A 231 -16.45 -15.73 -28.39
CA ASP A 231 -17.68 -15.12 -28.93
C ASP A 231 -18.20 -13.99 -28.03
N ALA A 232 -18.15 -14.18 -26.70
CA ALA A 232 -18.51 -13.12 -25.75
C ALA A 232 -17.61 -11.88 -25.86
N ALA A 233 -16.37 -12.05 -26.34
CA ALA A 233 -15.40 -10.98 -26.56
C ALA A 233 -15.37 -10.44 -28.00
N LYS A 234 -16.26 -10.88 -28.91
CA LYS A 234 -16.18 -10.57 -30.35
C LYS A 234 -16.22 -9.10 -30.75
N ASN A 235 -16.76 -8.25 -29.87
CA ASN A 235 -16.84 -6.81 -30.09
C ASN A 235 -15.60 -6.06 -29.55
N ASP A 236 -14.63 -6.80 -29.01
CA ASP A 236 -13.32 -6.30 -28.63
C ASP A 236 -12.34 -6.50 -29.77
N SER A 237 -11.59 -5.47 -30.12
CA SER A 237 -10.53 -5.57 -31.12
C SER A 237 -9.32 -6.36 -30.61
N GLN A 238 -9.11 -6.44 -29.29
CA GLN A 238 -7.93 -7.07 -28.69
C GLN A 238 -8.26 -7.72 -27.34
N PRO A 239 -9.01 -8.83 -27.32
CA PRO A 239 -9.26 -9.59 -26.11
C PRO A 239 -8.00 -10.31 -25.61
N PHE A 240 -7.86 -10.41 -24.28
CA PHE A 240 -6.68 -10.99 -23.63
C PHE A 240 -6.98 -12.30 -22.91
N ILE A 241 -6.26 -13.37 -23.25
CA ILE A 241 -6.21 -14.61 -22.44
C ILE A 241 -5.17 -14.43 -21.33
N ILE A 242 -5.61 -14.53 -20.08
CA ILE A 242 -4.76 -14.33 -18.89
C ILE A 242 -4.55 -15.62 -18.07
N GLY A 243 -4.91 -16.78 -18.64
CA GLY A 243 -4.64 -18.10 -18.08
C GLY A 243 -5.81 -18.72 -17.31
N GLY A 244 -5.61 -19.71 -16.45
CA GLY A 244 -4.35 -20.37 -16.08
C GLY A 244 -3.88 -21.41 -17.11
N GLY A 245 -3.02 -22.34 -16.66
CA GLY A 245 -2.32 -23.29 -17.54
C GLY A 245 -3.21 -24.03 -18.54
N GLU A 246 -4.38 -24.51 -18.13
CA GLU A 246 -5.32 -25.20 -19.02
C GLU A 246 -5.93 -24.29 -20.10
N ILE A 247 -6.26 -23.04 -19.72
CA ILE A 247 -6.78 -22.06 -20.68
C ILE A 247 -5.68 -21.64 -21.65
N TYR A 248 -4.43 -21.49 -21.18
CA TYR A 248 -3.31 -21.21 -22.07
C TYR A 248 -3.10 -22.33 -23.09
N LYS A 249 -3.15 -23.61 -22.67
CA LYS A 249 -3.01 -24.75 -23.60
C LYS A 249 -4.03 -24.69 -24.75
N GLN A 250 -5.29 -24.41 -24.43
CA GLN A 250 -6.35 -24.30 -25.43
C GLN A 250 -6.16 -23.05 -26.30
N ALA A 251 -5.81 -21.91 -25.69
CA ALA A 251 -5.59 -20.65 -26.39
C ALA A 251 -4.39 -20.66 -27.34
N MET A 252 -3.35 -21.46 -27.08
CA MET A 252 -2.18 -21.56 -27.94
C MET A 252 -2.50 -22.02 -29.37
N LEU A 253 -3.66 -22.63 -29.61
CA LEU A 253 -4.10 -23.02 -30.95
C LEU A 253 -4.84 -21.90 -31.70
N LEU A 254 -5.37 -20.92 -30.97
CA LEU A 254 -6.30 -19.91 -31.51
C LEU A 254 -5.75 -18.48 -31.47
N ALA A 255 -4.85 -18.17 -30.54
CA ALA A 255 -4.33 -16.82 -30.32
C ALA A 255 -3.49 -16.31 -31.50
N ASP A 256 -3.58 -15.03 -31.83
CA ASP A 256 -2.78 -14.40 -32.88
C ASP A 256 -1.44 -13.88 -32.33
N LYS A 257 -1.39 -13.55 -31.02
CA LYS A 257 -0.29 -12.84 -30.37
C LYS A 257 0.00 -13.35 -28.96
N ILE A 258 1.26 -13.28 -28.53
CA ILE A 258 1.68 -13.52 -27.13
C ILE A 258 2.47 -12.32 -26.63
N GLU A 259 2.04 -11.76 -25.51
CA GLU A 259 2.74 -10.75 -24.72
C GLU A 259 3.32 -11.41 -23.46
N LEU A 260 4.57 -11.88 -23.56
CA LEU A 260 5.25 -12.65 -22.53
C LEU A 260 6.15 -11.75 -21.67
N THR A 261 6.08 -11.91 -20.36
CA THR A 261 7.14 -11.50 -19.43
C THR A 261 7.94 -12.74 -19.04
N ARG A 262 9.18 -12.88 -19.54
CA ARG A 262 10.07 -13.99 -19.24
C ARG A 262 10.95 -13.65 -18.04
N VAL A 263 10.76 -14.29 -16.91
CA VAL A 263 11.63 -14.15 -15.73
C VAL A 263 12.81 -15.11 -15.87
N HIS A 264 14.04 -14.62 -15.77
CA HIS A 264 15.26 -15.37 -16.07
C HIS A 264 15.77 -16.19 -14.87
N GLU A 265 14.85 -16.85 -14.17
CA GLU A 265 15.12 -17.69 -12.99
C GLU A 265 14.19 -18.92 -13.05
N ASP A 266 14.63 -20.03 -12.44
CA ASP A 266 13.83 -21.26 -12.33
C ASP A 266 13.08 -21.28 -10.99
N PHE A 267 11.83 -21.73 -11.01
CA PHE A 267 11.01 -21.81 -9.80
C PHE A 267 10.28 -23.14 -9.70
N GLU A 268 10.05 -23.60 -8.48
CA GLU A 268 9.11 -24.69 -8.22
C GLU A 268 7.68 -24.25 -8.49
N ALA A 269 6.93 -25.03 -9.25
CA ALA A 269 5.56 -24.73 -9.65
C ALA A 269 4.72 -25.99 -9.86
N ASP A 270 3.41 -25.84 -9.76
CA ASP A 270 2.42 -26.86 -10.14
C ASP A 270 1.72 -26.53 -11.47
N THR A 271 1.92 -25.30 -11.96
CA THR A 271 1.29 -24.79 -13.18
C THR A 271 2.36 -24.18 -14.06
N PHE A 272 2.37 -24.60 -15.33
CA PHE A 272 3.35 -24.20 -16.33
C PHE A 272 2.66 -23.62 -17.57
N PHE A 273 3.34 -22.69 -18.22
CA PHE A 273 2.96 -22.19 -19.54
C PHE A 273 3.31 -23.23 -20.62
N PRO A 274 2.51 -23.39 -21.69
CA PRO A 274 2.87 -24.26 -22.79
C PRO A 274 4.15 -23.82 -23.49
N LYS A 275 4.95 -24.77 -23.96
CA LYS A 275 6.16 -24.48 -24.72
C LYS A 275 5.81 -23.68 -25.99
N ILE A 276 6.52 -22.57 -26.21
CA ILE A 276 6.38 -21.76 -27.43
C ILE A 276 7.16 -22.44 -28.55
N ASP A 277 6.46 -22.97 -29.55
CA ASP A 277 7.08 -23.55 -30.74
C ASP A 277 7.50 -22.45 -31.72
N SER A 278 8.81 -22.34 -31.97
CA SER A 278 9.38 -21.36 -32.88
C SER A 278 9.05 -21.61 -34.35
N SER A 279 8.50 -22.78 -34.70
CA SER A 279 7.94 -23.04 -36.03
C SER A 279 6.65 -22.25 -36.25
N ILE A 280 5.82 -22.11 -35.20
CA ILE A 280 4.51 -21.44 -35.20
C ILE A 280 4.62 -19.96 -34.82
N TRP A 281 5.52 -19.64 -33.88
CA TRP A 281 5.63 -18.29 -33.30
C TRP A 281 6.92 -17.61 -33.72
N LYS A 282 6.82 -16.32 -34.03
CA LYS A 282 7.96 -15.45 -34.34
C LYS A 282 8.09 -14.37 -33.29
N GLU A 283 9.27 -14.25 -32.69
CA GLU A 283 9.60 -13.13 -31.81
C GLU A 283 9.71 -11.85 -32.64
N THR A 284 9.00 -10.80 -32.23
CA THR A 284 8.98 -9.50 -32.93
C THR A 284 9.48 -8.34 -32.08
N ALA A 285 9.49 -8.50 -30.76
CA ALA A 285 10.05 -7.52 -29.83
C ALA A 285 10.60 -8.21 -28.59
N ASN A 286 11.70 -7.67 -28.05
CA ASN A 286 12.32 -8.15 -26.83
C ASN A 286 13.01 -6.99 -26.10
N THR A 287 12.58 -6.72 -24.88
CA THR A 287 13.15 -5.68 -24.02
C THR A 287 13.62 -6.31 -22.72
N PHE A 288 14.93 -6.33 -22.51
CA PHE A 288 15.55 -6.88 -21.31
C PHE A 288 15.59 -5.86 -20.16
N ASN A 289 15.20 -6.28 -18.97
CA ASN A 289 15.23 -5.51 -17.74
C ASN A 289 16.15 -6.18 -16.73
N LYS A 290 17.18 -5.45 -16.30
CA LYS A 290 18.12 -5.90 -15.28
C LYS A 290 17.50 -5.82 -13.89
N LYS A 291 18.02 -6.65 -12.99
CA LYS A 291 17.76 -6.56 -11.55
C LYS A 291 18.06 -5.16 -11.04
N ASP A 292 17.17 -4.63 -10.20
CA ASP A 292 17.35 -3.34 -9.55
C ASP A 292 16.81 -3.35 -8.12
N LYS A 293 16.63 -2.17 -7.51
CA LYS A 293 16.10 -2.07 -6.14
C LYS A 293 14.63 -2.45 -6.01
N ASN A 294 13.89 -2.47 -7.11
CA ASN A 294 12.45 -2.74 -7.16
C ASN A 294 12.13 -4.14 -7.69
N HIS A 295 13.09 -4.81 -8.33
CA HIS A 295 12.93 -6.11 -8.96
C HIS A 295 14.01 -7.08 -8.50
N GLU A 296 13.61 -8.18 -7.87
CA GLU A 296 14.53 -9.21 -7.35
C GLU A 296 15.14 -10.09 -8.45
N TYR A 297 14.49 -10.15 -9.61
CA TYR A 297 14.84 -11.02 -10.74
C TYR A 297 15.03 -10.21 -12.01
N GLU A 298 15.89 -10.70 -12.90
CA GLU A 298 15.97 -10.21 -14.27
C GLU A 298 14.79 -10.73 -15.09
N PHE A 299 14.26 -9.93 -16.00
CA PHE A 299 13.15 -10.34 -16.85
C PHE A 299 13.16 -9.64 -18.21
N SER A 300 12.57 -10.27 -19.22
CA SER A 300 12.35 -9.67 -20.54
C SER A 300 10.87 -9.51 -20.83
N PHE A 301 10.48 -8.39 -21.43
CA PHE A 301 9.21 -8.28 -22.13
C PHE A 301 9.41 -8.72 -23.57
N ILE A 302 8.69 -9.77 -23.98
CA ILE A 302 8.82 -10.39 -25.29
C ILE A 302 7.46 -10.43 -25.96
N THR A 303 7.40 -10.04 -27.22
CA THR A 303 6.20 -10.15 -28.05
C THR A 303 6.43 -11.20 -29.12
N TYR A 304 5.51 -12.17 -29.21
CA TYR A 304 5.45 -13.13 -30.30
C TYR A 304 4.20 -12.88 -31.15
N LEU A 305 4.36 -12.97 -32.46
CA LEU A 305 3.25 -13.08 -33.41
C LEU A 305 3.21 -14.49 -33.98
N ARG A 306 2.01 -15.01 -34.19
CA ARG A 306 1.83 -16.25 -34.95
C ARG A 306 2.26 -16.00 -36.40
N LYS A 307 3.00 -16.94 -36.98
CA LYS A 307 3.40 -16.91 -38.39
C LYS A 307 2.25 -17.19 -39.33
#